data_AF-A0A2H0WA50-F1
#
_entry.id   AF-A0A2H0WA50-F1
#
_cell.length_a   1.000
_cell.length_b   1.000
_cell.length_c   1.000
_cell.angle_alpha   90.00
_cell.angle_beta   90.00
_cell.angle_gamma   90.00
#
_symmetry.space_group_name_H-M   'P 1'
#
loop_
_entity.id
_entity.type
_entity.pdbx_description
1 polymer ?
#
loop_
_entity_poly.entity_id
_entity_poly.type
_entity_poly.pdbx_seq_one_letter_code
_entity_poly.pdbx_strand_id
1 'polypeptide(L)'
;MSINKRLSLLVFFLSFILIINLSRDVWRLYNSEERITKSQENLAKLKEENRELEELNKHYQSDEFLEEQIRNKLQMAKKGETIIILPEEISQGRISTSYEGIKKDTFEGKEENKQNWQKWLELFK
;
A
#
# COMPACT_ATOMS: atom_id res chain seq x y z
N MET A 1 -41.76 -69.28 14.61
CA MET A 1 -41.94 -67.97 13.92
C MET A 1 -41.33 -66.76 14.66
N SER A 2 -40.97 -66.86 15.96
CA SER A 2 -40.39 -65.76 16.74
C SER A 2 -38.87 -65.56 16.56
N ILE A 3 -38.12 -66.61 16.20
CA ILE A 3 -36.66 -66.55 16.03
C ILE A 3 -36.25 -65.63 14.86
N ASN A 4 -36.96 -65.71 13.74
CA ASN A 4 -36.70 -64.87 12.56
C ASN A 4 -37.02 -63.39 12.84
N LYS A 5 -38.04 -63.14 13.68
CA LYS A 5 -38.38 -61.78 14.13
C LYS A 5 -37.26 -61.19 15.00
N ARG A 6 -36.68 -61.99 15.91
CA ARG A 6 -35.54 -61.57 16.75
C ARG A 6 -34.27 -61.32 15.92
N LEU A 7 -34.00 -62.17 14.93
CA LEU A 7 -32.87 -62.00 14.00
C LEU A 7 -33.03 -60.73 13.15
N SER A 8 -34.23 -60.51 12.60
CA SER A 8 -34.53 -59.28 11.84
C SER A 8 -34.39 -58.02 12.69
N LEU A 9 -34.75 -58.08 13.98
CA LEU A 9 -34.60 -56.97 14.92
C LEU A 9 -33.12 -56.67 15.21
N LEU A 10 -32.30 -57.73 15.35
CA LEU A 10 -30.85 -57.60 15.51
C LEU A 10 -30.19 -56.97 14.29
N VAL A 11 -30.55 -57.43 13.09
CA VAL A 11 -30.05 -56.86 11.82
C VAL A 11 -30.47 -55.39 11.69
N PHE A 12 -31.71 -55.06 12.02
CA PHE A 12 -32.19 -53.67 12.01
C PHE A 12 -31.39 -52.78 12.96
N PHE A 13 -31.14 -53.26 14.19
CA PHE A 13 -30.37 -52.52 15.18
C PHE A 13 -28.91 -52.32 14.75
N LEU A 14 -28.29 -53.36 14.15
CA LEU A 14 -26.95 -53.27 13.60
C LEU A 14 -26.87 -52.28 12.43
N SER A 15 -27.85 -52.31 11.53
CA SER A 15 -27.96 -51.35 10.42
C SER A 15 -28.12 -49.93 10.94
N PHE A 16 -28.91 -49.73 12.01
CA PHE A 16 -29.12 -48.43 12.62
C PHE A 16 -27.84 -47.86 13.22
N ILE A 17 -27.05 -48.68 13.91
CA ILE A 17 -25.73 -48.29 14.45
C ILE A 17 -24.78 -47.90 13.31
N LEU A 18 -24.75 -48.69 12.23
CA LEU A 18 -23.95 -48.39 11.05
C LEU A 18 -24.31 -47.04 10.42
N ILE A 19 -25.61 -46.76 10.26
CA ILE A 19 -26.09 -45.49 9.71
C ILE A 19 -25.65 -44.31 10.58
N ILE A 20 -25.75 -44.43 11.91
CA ILE A 20 -25.32 -43.36 12.83
C ILE A 20 -23.82 -43.09 12.70
N ASN A 21 -23.00 -44.14 12.67
CA ASN A 21 -21.55 -43.99 12.57
C ASN A 21 -21.15 -43.36 11.23
N LEU A 22 -21.69 -43.87 10.13
CA LEU A 22 -21.43 -43.31 8.80
C LEU A 22 -21.89 -41.85 8.70
N SER A 23 -23.06 -41.51 9.26
CA SER A 23 -23.54 -40.13 9.25
C SER A 23 -22.61 -39.20 10.04
N ARG A 24 -22.09 -39.65 11.18
CA ARG A 24 -21.13 -38.88 11.98
C ARG A 24 -19.81 -38.68 11.24
N ASP A 25 -19.32 -39.71 10.56
CA ASP A 25 -18.06 -39.65 9.81
C ASP A 25 -18.17 -38.72 8.59
N VAL A 26 -19.28 -38.79 7.84
CA VAL A 26 -19.57 -37.86 6.74
C VAL A 26 -19.62 -36.41 7.24
N TRP A 27 -20.27 -36.18 8.39
CA TRP A 27 -20.36 -34.84 8.97
C TRP A 27 -18.99 -34.32 9.45
N ARG A 28 -18.16 -35.20 10.00
CA ARG A 28 -16.78 -34.89 10.40
C ARG A 28 -15.90 -34.54 9.20
N LEU A 29 -16.04 -35.30 8.11
CA LEU A 29 -15.31 -35.05 6.87
C LEU A 29 -15.69 -33.69 6.28
N TYR A 30 -16.99 -33.40 6.19
CA TYR A 30 -17.49 -32.11 5.70
C TYR A 30 -16.93 -30.92 6.52
N ASN A 31 -16.93 -31.03 7.84
CA ASN A 31 -16.37 -29.99 8.71
C ASN A 31 -14.84 -29.93 8.68
N SER A 32 -14.16 -30.98 8.23
CA SER A 32 -12.70 -31.01 8.11
C SER A 32 -12.20 -30.26 6.86
N GLU A 33 -12.97 -30.31 5.76
CA GLU A 33 -12.69 -29.52 4.56
C GLU A 33 -12.70 -28.01 4.85
N GLU A 34 -13.67 -27.52 5.63
CA GLU A 34 -13.71 -26.11 6.02
C GLU A 34 -12.48 -25.69 6.84
N ARG A 35 -11.99 -26.57 7.71
CA ARG A 35 -10.77 -26.33 8.50
C ARG A 35 -9.52 -26.30 7.62
N ILE A 36 -9.44 -27.19 6.65
CA ILE A 36 -8.33 -27.25 5.69
C ILE A 36 -8.33 -25.98 4.83
N THR A 37 -9.48 -25.60 4.27
CA THR A 37 -9.62 -24.40 3.45
C THR A 37 -9.24 -23.14 4.21
N LYS A 38 -9.77 -22.93 5.43
CA LYS A 38 -9.39 -21.79 6.28
C LYS A 38 -7.90 -21.79 6.62
N SER A 39 -7.31 -22.95 6.87
CA SER A 39 -5.87 -23.04 7.16
C SER A 39 -5.03 -22.72 5.94
N GLN A 40 -5.46 -23.11 4.74
CA GLN A 40 -4.80 -22.78 3.48
C GLN A 40 -4.91 -21.28 3.15
N GLU A 41 -6.09 -20.69 3.32
CA GLU A 41 -6.32 -19.25 3.14
C GLU A 41 -5.44 -18.42 4.09
N ASN A 42 -5.40 -18.80 5.37
CA ASN A 42 -4.53 -18.15 6.36
C ASN A 42 -3.06 -18.27 5.98
N LEU A 43 -2.63 -19.45 5.49
CA LEU A 43 -1.25 -19.66 5.07
C LEU A 43 -0.88 -18.83 3.83
N ALA A 44 -1.80 -18.70 2.88
CA ALA A 44 -1.61 -17.83 1.72
C ALA A 44 -1.49 -16.36 2.14
N LYS A 45 -2.39 -15.89 3.02
CA LYS A 45 -2.36 -14.53 3.56
C LYS A 45 -1.05 -14.23 4.31
N LEU A 46 -0.64 -15.11 5.23
CA LEU A 46 0.60 -14.93 5.99
C LEU A 46 1.85 -14.94 5.11
N LYS A 47 1.86 -15.73 4.03
CA LYS A 47 2.96 -15.72 3.07
C LYS A 47 3.05 -14.39 2.32
N GLU A 48 1.92 -13.83 1.93
CA GLU A 48 1.89 -12.54 1.24
C GLU A 48 2.33 -11.40 2.18
N GLU A 49 1.81 -11.37 3.41
CA GLU A 49 2.24 -10.41 4.43
C GLU A 49 3.75 -10.51 4.70
N ASN A 50 4.29 -11.72 4.76
CA ASN A 50 5.73 -11.91 4.95
C ASN A 50 6.54 -11.38 3.76
N ARG A 51 6.09 -11.66 2.53
CA ARG A 51 6.74 -11.13 1.31
C ARG A 51 6.77 -9.61 1.30
N GLU A 52 5.65 -8.95 1.62
CA GLU A 52 5.56 -7.49 1.71
C GLU A 52 6.51 -6.93 2.79
N LEU A 53 6.55 -7.57 3.96
CA LEU A 53 7.45 -7.18 5.05
C LEU A 53 8.92 -7.35 4.68
N GLU A 54 9.28 -8.42 3.96
CA GLU A 54 10.64 -8.61 3.45
C GLU A 54 11.04 -7.52 2.45
N GLU A 55 10.12 -7.11 1.56
CA GLU A 55 10.36 -6.03 0.61
C GLU A 55 10.55 -4.68 1.31
N LEU A 56 9.71 -4.37 2.31
CA LEU A 56 9.86 -3.18 3.14
C LEU A 56 11.18 -3.19 3.91
N ASN A 57 11.57 -4.33 4.48
CA ASN A 57 12.83 -4.45 5.20
C ASN A 57 14.03 -4.23 4.28
N LYS A 58 14.01 -4.80 3.07
CA LYS A 58 15.04 -4.55 2.04
C LYS A 58 15.11 -3.07 1.67
N HIS A 59 13.96 -2.41 1.54
CA HIS A 59 13.91 -0.97 1.26
C HIS A 59 14.50 -0.15 2.42
N TYR A 60 14.16 -0.44 3.68
CA TYR A 60 14.73 0.25 4.84
C TYR A 60 16.24 0.02 5.02
N GLN A 61 16.75 -1.10 4.53
CA GLN A 61 18.19 -1.39 4.51
C GLN A 61 18.91 -0.79 3.30
N SER A 62 18.19 -0.23 2.33
CA SER A 62 18.78 0.32 1.11
C SER A 62 19.45 1.68 1.36
N ASP A 63 20.51 1.95 0.59
CA ASP A 63 21.19 3.25 0.61
C ASP A 63 20.28 4.41 0.19
N GLU A 64 19.24 4.13 -0.61
CA GLU A 64 18.25 5.12 -1.04
C GLU A 64 17.40 5.62 0.14
N PHE A 65 16.92 4.70 0.99
CA PHE A 65 16.20 5.07 2.22
C PHE A 65 17.13 5.83 3.18
N LEU A 66 18.39 5.43 3.29
CA LEU A 66 19.38 6.16 4.09
C LEU A 66 19.58 7.59 3.56
N GLU A 67 19.72 7.76 2.25
CA GLU A 67 19.86 9.08 1.61
C GLU A 67 18.61 9.93 1.80
N GLU A 68 17.42 9.37 1.63
CA GLU A 68 16.15 10.06 1.90
C GLU A 68 16.07 10.55 3.34
N GLN A 69 16.41 9.68 4.31
CA GLN A 69 16.40 10.04 5.72
C GLN A 69 17.44 11.11 6.04
N ILE A 70 18.63 11.07 5.43
CA ILE A 70 19.66 12.11 5.56
C ILE A 70 19.15 13.45 4.99
N ARG A 71 18.55 13.45 3.80
CA ARG A 71 17.99 14.67 3.18
C ARG A 71 16.84 15.24 4.03
N ASN A 72 15.94 14.39 4.51
CA ASN A 72 14.76 14.80 5.27
C ASN A 72 15.08 15.24 6.70
N LYS A 73 16.01 14.56 7.38
CA LYS A 73 16.31 14.81 8.81
C LYS A 73 17.46 15.77 9.01
N LEU A 74 18.50 15.66 8.20
CA LEU A 74 19.72 16.45 8.36
C LEU A 74 19.76 17.65 7.40
N GLN A 75 18.77 17.78 6.51
CA GLN A 75 18.75 18.78 5.44
C GLN A 75 20.06 18.79 4.64
N MET A 76 20.78 17.66 4.62
CA MET A 76 22.08 17.55 3.98
C MET A 76 21.87 17.32 2.48
N ALA A 77 22.50 18.19 1.68
CA ALA A 77 22.45 18.09 0.24
C ALA A 77 23.72 17.41 -0.31
N LYS A 78 23.61 16.77 -1.47
CA LYS A 78 24.75 16.08 -2.10
C LYS A 78 25.81 17.10 -2.52
N LYS A 79 27.05 16.62 -2.74
CA LYS A 79 28.16 17.49 -3.17
C LYS A 79 27.84 18.13 -4.54
N GLY A 80 27.52 19.42 -4.55
CA GLY A 80 27.07 20.17 -5.74
C GLY A 80 25.62 20.65 -5.72
N GLU A 81 24.83 20.30 -4.71
CA GLU A 81 23.48 20.82 -4.49
C GLU A 81 23.50 22.04 -3.54
N THR A 82 22.71 23.08 -3.85
CA THR A 82 22.56 24.28 -3.01
C THR A 82 21.22 24.24 -2.28
N ILE A 83 21.24 24.26 -0.95
CA ILE A 83 20.03 24.33 -0.11
C ILE A 83 19.54 25.78 -0.12
N ILE A 84 18.32 26.01 -0.63
CA ILE A 84 17.69 27.34 -0.62
C ILE A 84 16.58 27.32 0.43
N ILE A 85 16.76 28.08 1.51
CA ILE A 85 15.74 28.27 2.53
C ILE A 85 14.88 29.46 2.10
N LEU A 86 13.62 29.22 1.73
CA LEU A 86 12.70 30.28 1.35
C LEU A 86 12.11 30.94 2.62
N PRO A 87 12.11 32.28 2.71
CA PRO A 87 11.33 33.02 3.69
C PRO A 87 9.84 32.66 3.58
N GLU A 88 9.16 32.59 4.73
CA GLU A 88 7.76 32.18 4.83
C GLU A 88 6.79 33.10 4.05
N GLU A 89 7.21 34.33 3.83
CA GLU A 89 6.54 35.33 3.01
C GLU A 89 6.53 34.95 1.51
N ILE A 90 7.55 34.22 1.02
CA ILE A 90 7.61 33.71 -0.36
C ILE A 90 6.74 32.45 -0.50
N SER A 91 6.78 31.55 0.48
CA SER A 91 6.04 30.27 0.43
C SER A 91 4.52 30.44 0.47
N GLN A 92 4.04 31.52 1.08
CA GLN A 92 2.62 31.90 1.11
C GLN A 92 2.18 32.72 -0.13
N GLY A 93 3.06 32.87 -1.13
CA GLY A 93 2.77 33.65 -2.34
C GLY A 93 2.61 35.16 -2.09
N ARG A 94 3.14 35.67 -0.97
CA ARG A 94 2.96 37.07 -0.53
C ARG A 94 4.09 38.00 -0.95
N ILE A 95 5.19 37.47 -1.52
CA ILE A 95 6.29 38.30 -2.03
C ILE A 95 6.12 38.55 -3.53
N SER A 96 5.66 39.77 -3.84
CA SER A 96 5.99 40.44 -5.09
C SER A 96 7.50 40.70 -5.13
N THR A 97 8.15 40.18 -6.16
CA THR A 97 9.58 40.31 -6.51
C THR A 97 10.20 41.69 -6.17
N SER A 98 10.72 41.85 -4.96
CA SER A 98 11.62 42.94 -4.59
C SER A 98 12.81 42.37 -3.81
N TYR A 99 13.78 41.85 -4.55
CA TYR A 99 15.11 41.60 -4.03
C TYR A 99 15.86 42.94 -4.09
N GLU A 100 16.09 43.57 -2.92
CA GLU A 100 16.99 44.72 -2.76
C GLU A 100 18.41 44.28 -3.13
N GLY A 101 18.87 44.58 -4.35
CA GLY A 101 20.26 44.33 -4.73
C GLY A 101 20.55 44.32 -6.22
N ILE A 102 19.56 44.11 -7.08
CA ILE A 102 19.74 44.27 -8.52
C ILE A 102 19.19 45.64 -8.91
N LYS A 103 20.09 46.57 -9.25
CA LYS A 103 19.74 47.81 -9.95
C LYS A 103 19.03 47.43 -11.25
N LYS A 104 17.70 47.36 -11.21
CA LYS A 104 16.86 47.36 -12.40
C LYS A 104 16.83 48.81 -12.87
N ASP A 105 17.60 49.10 -13.92
CA ASP A 105 17.31 50.27 -14.74
C ASP A 105 15.81 50.21 -15.09
N THR A 106 15.11 51.27 -14.70
CA THR A 106 13.67 51.41 -14.80
C THR A 106 13.26 51.33 -16.27
N PHE A 107 12.71 50.19 -16.70
CA PHE A 107 11.87 50.17 -17.89
C PHE A 107 10.45 50.56 -17.47
N GLU A 108 10.10 51.83 -17.64
CA GLU A 108 8.72 52.32 -17.59
C GLU A 108 7.94 51.78 -18.80
N GLY A 109 7.54 50.51 -18.74
CA GLY A 109 6.61 49.91 -19.68
C GLY A 109 5.23 49.84 -19.06
N LYS A 110 4.31 50.71 -19.51
CA LYS A 110 2.87 50.63 -19.21
C LYS A 110 2.40 49.17 -19.32
N GLU A 111 1.59 48.71 -18.37
CA GLU A 111 0.99 47.37 -18.40
C GLU A 111 0.09 47.21 -19.64
N GLU A 112 0.70 46.82 -20.76
CA GLU A 112 -0.04 46.32 -21.91
C GLU A 112 -0.53 44.91 -21.58
N ASN A 113 -1.85 44.74 -21.64
CA ASN A 113 -2.57 43.48 -21.51
C ASN A 113 -2.26 42.58 -22.72
N LYS A 114 -1.03 42.09 -22.79
CA LYS A 114 -0.55 41.12 -23.77
C LYS A 114 -0.37 39.77 -23.09
N GLN A 115 -0.83 38.72 -23.76
CA GLN A 115 -0.70 37.35 -23.26
C GLN A 115 0.76 36.92 -23.26
N ASN A 116 1.13 36.01 -22.35
CA ASN A 116 2.52 35.65 -22.07
C ASN A 116 3.31 35.23 -23.33
N TRP A 117 2.69 34.50 -24.27
CA TRP A 117 3.36 34.07 -25.50
C TRP A 117 3.76 35.22 -26.44
N GLN A 118 3.02 36.33 -26.45
CA GLN A 118 3.34 37.50 -27.28
C GLN A 118 4.60 38.20 -26.77
N LYS A 119 4.77 38.25 -25.44
CA LYS A 119 5.96 38.79 -24.78
C LYS A 119 7.20 37.95 -25.14
N TRP A 120 7.07 36.62 -25.16
CA TRP A 120 8.16 35.74 -25.59
C TRP A 120 8.56 35.98 -27.04
N LEU A 121 7.60 36.21 -27.93
CA LEU A 121 7.88 36.40 -29.35
C LEU A 121 8.60 37.73 -29.64
N GLU A 122 8.36 38.77 -28.85
CA GLU A 122 9.10 40.04 -28.93
C GLU A 122 10.58 39.89 -28.51
N LEU A 123 10.92 38.96 -27.62
CA LEU A 123 12.32 38.75 -27.19
C LEU A 123 13.23 38.16 -28.26
N PHE A 124 12.66 37.56 -29.30
CA PHE A 124 13.40 36.87 -30.37
C PHE A 124 13.32 37.58 -31.71
N LYS A 125 12.99 38.88 -31.71
CA LYS A 125 12.89 39.71 -32.90
C LYS A 125 14.06 40.68 -33.03
#